data_AF-A0A7G6AB25-F1
#
_entry.id   AF-A0A7G6AB25-F1
#
_cell.length_a   1.000
_cell.length_b   1.000
_cell.length_c   1.000
_cell.angle_alpha   90.00
_cell.angle_beta   90.00
_cell.angle_gamma   90.00
#
_symmetry.space_group_name_H-M   'P 1'
#
loop_
_entity.id
_entity.type
_entity.pdbx_description
1 polymer ?
#
loop_
_entity_poly.entity_id
_entity_poly.type
_entity_poly.pdbx_seq_one_letter_code
_entity_poly.pdbx_strand_id
1 'polypeptide(L)'
;MNPTDMRALRAQYAYPPGCLKPTTREDVKVHVLGNRRLHVEVPGTAEWARPEVRARHSSVALDRFHTGLLLSDDVEDRLHGLLSCVTWGFVSGTDLLIKPERAFGRAGSLLKGAGSRRPPQDPAEVRSLLATACRAARNGDLATATLACLRIKFVGPAFATKLVMAMRPDIAAVLDSVINERLRGHADRELAAMHGPMASLNSAIARDHFVARYLKWCDWCMRQAQAANALQATWPDWDGSEHPWRAVDVERAFFAMGRAA
;
A
#
# COMPACT_ATOMS: atom_id res chain seq x y z
N MET A 1 16.70 14.01 0.00
CA MET A 1 17.56 12.93 0.53
C MET A 1 18.56 12.58 -0.56
N ASN A 2 19.85 12.38 -0.25
CA ASN A 2 20.80 12.01 -1.32
C ASN A 2 20.54 10.56 -1.79
N PRO A 3 20.86 10.19 -3.05
CA PRO A 3 20.57 8.84 -3.57
C PRO A 3 21.27 7.70 -2.83
N THR A 4 22.47 7.93 -2.30
CA THR A 4 23.22 6.92 -1.54
C THR A 4 22.52 6.56 -0.24
N ASP A 5 22.07 7.57 0.51
CA ASP A 5 21.29 7.39 1.74
C ASP A 5 19.96 6.70 1.45
N MET A 6 19.26 7.12 0.39
CA MET A 6 18.03 6.47 -0.03
C MET A 6 18.25 4.99 -0.34
N ARG A 7 19.31 4.65 -1.07
CA ARG A 7 19.66 3.25 -1.40
C ARG A 7 19.93 2.42 -0.14
N ALA A 8 20.72 2.96 0.79
CA ALA A 8 21.03 2.28 2.05
C ALA A 8 19.77 2.05 2.91
N LEU A 9 18.92 3.06 3.03
CA LEU A 9 17.65 2.97 3.75
C LEU A 9 16.66 2.00 3.06
N ARG A 10 16.59 2.04 1.73
CA ARG A 10 15.72 1.14 0.96
C ARG A 10 16.07 -0.32 1.14
N ALA A 11 17.36 -0.64 1.30
CA ALA A 11 17.85 -2.00 1.58
C ALA A 11 17.43 -2.51 2.97
N GLN A 12 17.24 -1.63 3.95
CA GLN A 12 16.73 -1.98 5.29
C GLN A 12 15.21 -2.27 5.29
N TYR A 13 14.49 -1.75 4.29
CA TYR A 13 13.05 -1.94 4.15
C TYR A 13 12.72 -3.32 3.56
N ALA A 14 12.58 -4.33 4.42
CA ALA A 14 12.19 -5.70 4.03
C ALA A 14 10.80 -6.07 4.58
N TYR A 15 9.75 -5.80 3.81
CA TYR A 15 8.38 -6.14 4.21
C TYR A 15 7.92 -7.46 3.62
N PRO A 16 7.20 -8.29 4.39
CA PRO A 16 6.75 -9.57 3.90
C PRO A 16 5.83 -9.42 2.67
N PRO A 17 5.98 -10.28 1.65
CA PRO A 17 5.25 -10.21 0.38
C PRO A 17 3.84 -10.80 0.49
N GLY A 18 3.11 -10.43 1.54
CA GLY A 18 1.77 -10.95 1.79
C GLY A 18 0.79 -10.49 0.74
N CYS A 19 0.06 -11.44 0.14
CA CYS A 19 -1.01 -11.16 -0.81
C CYS A 19 -2.11 -12.22 -0.70
N LEU A 20 -3.24 -11.97 -1.35
CA LEU A 20 -4.23 -13.03 -1.58
C LEU A 20 -3.97 -13.66 -2.93
N LYS A 21 -3.98 -15.00 -3.01
CA LYS A 21 -3.88 -15.73 -4.29
C LYS A 21 -5.01 -16.76 -4.47
N PRO A 22 -5.44 -17.01 -5.72
CA PRO A 22 -6.33 -18.11 -6.03
C PRO A 22 -5.75 -19.46 -5.57
N THR A 23 -6.62 -20.37 -5.15
CA THR A 23 -6.21 -21.72 -4.74
C THR A 23 -7.29 -22.76 -5.00
N THR A 24 -6.86 -23.97 -5.33
CA THR A 24 -7.72 -25.17 -5.44
C THR A 24 -7.68 -26.01 -4.15
N ARG A 25 -6.85 -25.63 -3.17
CA ARG A 25 -6.71 -26.36 -1.91
C ARG A 25 -8.00 -26.33 -1.10
N GLU A 26 -8.36 -27.48 -0.52
CA GLU A 26 -9.54 -27.64 0.32
C GLU A 26 -9.23 -27.41 1.81
N ASP A 27 -7.98 -27.64 2.22
CA ASP A 27 -7.50 -27.59 3.60
C ASP A 27 -7.14 -26.18 4.11
N VAL A 28 -7.37 -25.15 3.28
CA VAL A 28 -6.99 -23.76 3.60
C VAL A 28 -8.19 -22.86 3.77
N LYS A 29 -8.03 -21.87 4.65
CA LYS A 29 -9.03 -20.82 4.86
C LYS A 29 -9.08 -19.90 3.65
N VAL A 30 -10.28 -19.70 3.10
CA VAL A 30 -10.49 -18.92 1.87
C VAL A 30 -11.55 -17.84 2.01
N HIS A 31 -11.34 -16.72 1.34
CA HIS A 31 -12.42 -15.81 0.94
C HIS A 31 -12.96 -16.28 -0.41
N VAL A 32 -14.28 -16.34 -0.54
CA VAL A 32 -14.94 -16.64 -1.81
C VAL A 32 -15.34 -15.32 -2.46
N LEU A 33 -14.86 -15.08 -3.68
CA LEU A 33 -15.17 -13.92 -4.49
C LEU A 33 -15.58 -14.42 -5.88
N GLY A 34 -16.88 -14.38 -6.18
CA GLY A 34 -17.38 -15.00 -7.41
C GLY A 34 -17.08 -16.50 -7.43
N ASN A 35 -16.41 -16.94 -8.48
CA ASN A 35 -15.93 -18.33 -8.63
C ASN A 35 -14.52 -18.56 -8.03
N ARG A 36 -13.91 -17.55 -7.41
CA ARG A 36 -12.53 -17.60 -6.92
C ARG A 36 -12.48 -17.91 -5.43
N ARG A 37 -11.55 -18.79 -5.07
CA ARG A 37 -11.17 -19.10 -3.69
C ARG A 37 -9.82 -18.46 -3.42
N LEU A 38 -9.79 -17.45 -2.54
CA LEU A 38 -8.61 -16.64 -2.26
C LEU A 38 -8.06 -16.96 -0.86
N HIS A 39 -6.79 -17.32 -0.78
CA HIS A 39 -6.09 -17.56 0.49
C HIS A 39 -4.91 -16.59 0.66
N VAL A 40 -4.48 -16.38 1.91
CA VAL A 40 -3.28 -15.58 2.18
C VAL A 40 -2.05 -16.40 1.80
N GLU A 41 -1.24 -15.85 0.90
CA GLU A 41 0.09 -16.34 0.60
C GLU A 41 1.11 -15.38 1.23
N VAL A 42 1.89 -15.88 2.18
CA VAL A 42 2.95 -15.14 2.85
C VAL A 42 3.94 -16.14 3.50
N PRO A 43 5.24 -15.88 3.50
CA PRO A 43 6.20 -16.66 4.29
C PRO A 43 5.92 -16.52 5.80
N GLY A 44 6.37 -17.49 6.60
CA GLY A 44 6.36 -17.37 8.06
C GLY A 44 7.35 -16.31 8.56
N THR A 45 7.18 -15.77 9.78
CA THR A 45 8.11 -14.75 10.32
C THR A 45 9.56 -15.23 10.38
N ALA A 46 9.80 -16.44 10.88
CA ALA A 46 11.14 -17.02 10.95
C ALA A 46 11.73 -17.28 9.55
N GLU A 47 10.87 -17.63 8.59
CA GLU A 47 11.26 -17.84 7.20
C GLU A 47 11.66 -16.51 6.55
N TRP A 48 10.85 -15.45 6.73
CA TRP A 48 11.11 -14.13 6.18
C TRP A 48 12.37 -13.45 6.73
N ALA A 49 12.82 -13.84 7.93
CA ALA A 49 14.07 -13.36 8.49
C ALA A 49 15.30 -13.82 7.68
N ARG A 50 15.19 -14.91 6.91
CA ARG A 50 16.27 -15.53 6.15
C ARG A 50 16.53 -14.77 4.82
N PRO A 51 17.75 -14.26 4.57
CA PRO A 51 18.07 -13.55 3.33
C PRO A 51 17.74 -14.34 2.05
N GLU A 52 17.98 -15.64 2.04
CA GLU A 52 17.71 -16.53 0.90
C GLU A 52 16.23 -16.71 0.59
N VAL A 53 15.35 -16.49 1.57
CA VAL A 53 13.90 -16.45 1.35
C VAL A 53 13.53 -15.11 0.74
N ARG A 54 14.04 -14.01 1.31
CA ARG A 54 13.80 -12.65 0.78
C ARG A 54 14.23 -12.52 -0.68
N ALA A 55 15.35 -13.13 -1.03
CA ALA A 55 15.88 -13.16 -2.40
C ALA A 55 15.00 -13.88 -3.43
N ARG A 56 13.97 -14.62 -3.00
CA ARG A 56 12.98 -15.24 -3.90
C ARG A 56 11.80 -14.32 -4.21
N HIS A 57 11.77 -13.14 -3.61
CA HIS A 57 10.68 -12.19 -3.73
C HIS A 57 11.18 -10.87 -4.27
N SER A 58 10.35 -10.22 -5.08
CA SER A 58 10.57 -8.86 -5.56
C SER A 58 9.44 -7.96 -5.05
N SER A 59 9.81 -6.85 -4.43
CA SER A 59 8.84 -5.82 -4.06
C SER A 59 8.21 -5.20 -5.30
N VAL A 60 8.96 -5.06 -6.39
CA VAL A 60 8.43 -4.60 -7.69
C VAL A 60 7.44 -5.59 -8.28
N ALA A 61 7.71 -6.90 -8.18
CA ALA A 61 6.77 -7.93 -8.62
C ALA A 61 5.47 -7.92 -7.81
N LEU A 62 5.55 -7.69 -6.50
CA LEU A 62 4.37 -7.52 -5.64
C LEU A 62 3.57 -6.27 -6.01
N ASP A 63 4.25 -5.15 -6.28
CA ASP A 63 3.60 -3.92 -6.77
C ASP A 63 2.87 -4.20 -8.09
N ARG A 64 3.55 -4.84 -9.06
CA ARG A 64 2.96 -5.22 -10.36
C ARG A 64 1.76 -6.14 -10.21
N PHE A 65 1.80 -7.10 -9.29
CA PHE A 65 0.67 -7.98 -9.00
C PHE A 65 -0.56 -7.17 -8.54
N HIS A 66 -0.39 -6.26 -7.58
CA HIS A 66 -1.49 -5.43 -7.12
C HIS A 66 -1.97 -4.42 -8.18
N THR A 67 -1.05 -3.82 -8.94
CA THR A 67 -1.39 -2.93 -10.06
C THR A 67 -2.20 -3.68 -11.11
N GLY A 68 -1.79 -4.89 -11.50
CA GLY A 68 -2.49 -5.71 -12.49
C GLY A 68 -3.92 -6.04 -12.07
N LEU A 69 -4.13 -6.41 -10.80
CA LEU A 69 -5.47 -6.67 -10.27
C LEU A 69 -6.33 -5.41 -10.18
N LEU A 70 -5.82 -4.35 -9.55
CA LEU A 70 -6.57 -3.11 -9.32
C LEU A 70 -6.88 -2.37 -10.62
N LEU A 71 -5.99 -2.42 -11.60
CA LEU A 71 -6.20 -1.81 -12.91
C LEU A 71 -6.67 -2.81 -13.97
N SER A 72 -7.17 -3.98 -13.59
CA SER A 72 -7.83 -4.89 -14.53
C SER A 72 -9.15 -4.29 -15.04
N ASP A 73 -9.60 -4.74 -16.21
CA ASP A 73 -10.95 -4.41 -16.69
C ASP A 73 -12.03 -5.30 -16.06
N ASP A 74 -11.63 -6.45 -15.52
CA ASP A 74 -12.49 -7.36 -14.78
C ASP A 74 -12.81 -6.84 -13.36
N VAL A 75 -14.08 -6.93 -12.97
CA VAL A 75 -14.55 -6.40 -11.69
C VAL A 75 -14.09 -7.28 -10.52
N GLU A 76 -14.02 -8.60 -10.71
CA GLU A 76 -13.56 -9.51 -9.66
C GLU A 76 -12.06 -9.37 -9.41
N ASP A 77 -11.26 -9.15 -10.44
CA ASP A 77 -9.84 -8.80 -10.32
C ASP A 77 -9.64 -7.55 -9.47
N ARG A 78 -10.43 -6.48 -9.70
CA ARG A 78 -10.32 -5.26 -8.90
C ARG A 78 -10.64 -5.52 -7.44
N LEU A 79 -11.72 -6.26 -7.17
CA LEU A 79 -12.11 -6.63 -5.81
C LEU A 79 -11.04 -7.51 -5.15
N HIS A 80 -10.43 -8.44 -5.89
CA HIS A 80 -9.29 -9.22 -5.43
C HIS A 80 -8.11 -8.30 -5.11
N GLY A 81 -7.78 -7.35 -5.98
CA GLY A 81 -6.75 -6.33 -5.75
C GLY A 81 -6.98 -5.53 -4.47
N LEU A 82 -8.22 -5.10 -4.21
CA LEU A 82 -8.61 -4.40 -2.98
C LEU A 82 -8.34 -5.27 -1.74
N LEU A 83 -8.82 -6.52 -1.75
CA LEU A 83 -8.65 -7.44 -0.62
C LEU A 83 -7.18 -7.82 -0.40
N SER A 84 -6.43 -8.02 -1.48
CA SER A 84 -5.00 -8.34 -1.44
C SER A 84 -4.18 -7.18 -0.90
N CYS A 85 -4.46 -5.94 -1.34
CA CYS A 85 -3.77 -4.75 -0.83
C CYS A 85 -4.04 -4.53 0.67
N VAL A 86 -5.28 -4.78 1.13
CA VAL A 86 -5.60 -4.74 2.57
C VAL A 86 -4.87 -5.86 3.33
N THR A 87 -4.84 -7.06 2.77
CA THR A 87 -4.10 -8.19 3.35
C THR A 87 -2.63 -7.85 3.50
N TRP A 88 -2.00 -7.35 2.42
CA TRP A 88 -0.62 -6.88 2.42
C TRP A 88 -0.38 -5.86 3.54
N GLY A 89 -1.18 -4.79 3.61
CA GLY A 89 -0.97 -3.73 4.62
C GLY A 89 -1.11 -4.19 6.07
N PHE A 90 -1.79 -5.30 6.35
CA PHE A 90 -1.87 -5.90 7.69
C PHE A 90 -0.84 -7.01 7.93
N VAL A 91 -0.38 -7.71 6.89
CA VAL A 91 0.76 -8.62 6.95
C VAL A 91 2.05 -7.84 7.20
N SER A 92 2.18 -6.70 6.51
CA SER A 92 3.33 -5.82 6.51
C SER A 92 3.41 -4.98 7.81
N GLY A 93 2.95 -5.51 8.95
CA GLY A 93 2.73 -4.77 10.20
C GLY A 93 3.97 -4.11 10.81
N THR A 94 3.73 -3.27 11.83
CA THR A 94 4.73 -2.44 12.51
C THR A 94 5.75 -3.20 13.36
N ASP A 95 5.46 -4.44 13.76
CA ASP A 95 6.24 -5.25 14.71
C ASP A 95 7.08 -6.37 14.07
N LEU A 96 7.20 -6.40 12.74
CA LEU A 96 7.86 -7.48 11.97
C LEU A 96 7.23 -8.88 12.18
N LEU A 97 6.11 -8.96 12.90
CA LEU A 97 5.38 -10.20 13.13
C LEU A 97 4.33 -10.40 12.04
N ILE A 98 4.44 -11.50 11.31
CA ILE A 98 3.54 -11.86 10.23
C ILE A 98 2.32 -12.54 10.84
N LYS A 99 1.17 -11.86 10.77
CA LYS A 99 -0.10 -12.31 11.36
C LYS A 99 -1.14 -12.56 10.25
N PRO A 100 -1.05 -13.67 9.50
CA PRO A 100 -1.87 -13.91 8.31
C PRO A 100 -3.36 -13.97 8.65
N GLU A 101 -3.74 -14.56 9.79
CA GLU A 101 -5.14 -14.64 10.23
C GLU A 101 -5.75 -13.27 10.52
N ARG A 102 -4.96 -12.34 11.09
CA ARG A 102 -5.40 -10.97 11.32
C ARG A 102 -5.61 -10.26 9.98
N ALA A 103 -4.68 -10.41 9.04
CA ALA A 103 -4.78 -9.82 7.72
C ALA A 103 -5.99 -10.37 6.95
N PHE A 104 -6.18 -11.69 6.97
CA PHE A 104 -7.34 -12.37 6.38
C PHE A 104 -8.65 -11.86 6.97
N GLY A 105 -8.76 -11.75 8.30
CA GLY A 105 -9.95 -11.24 8.97
C GLY A 105 -10.27 -9.79 8.60
N ARG A 106 -9.25 -8.94 8.44
CA ARG A 106 -9.41 -7.54 8.04
C ARG A 106 -9.87 -7.39 6.60
N ALA A 107 -9.30 -8.16 5.67
CA ALA A 107 -9.83 -8.23 4.31
C ALA A 107 -11.28 -8.76 4.31
N GLY A 108 -11.58 -9.76 5.13
CA GLY A 108 -12.94 -10.31 5.30
C GLY A 108 -13.97 -9.29 5.81
N SER A 109 -13.55 -8.29 6.59
CA SER A 109 -14.46 -7.23 7.04
C SER A 109 -15.01 -6.37 5.90
N LEU A 110 -14.31 -6.26 4.77
CA LEU A 110 -14.83 -5.58 3.58
C LEU A 110 -16.01 -6.34 2.96
N LEU A 111 -15.99 -7.67 3.03
CA LEU A 111 -17.01 -8.54 2.45
C LEU A 111 -18.19 -8.78 3.40
N LYS A 112 -17.88 -9.02 4.69
CA LYS A 112 -18.84 -9.54 5.67
C LYS A 112 -19.18 -8.54 6.77
N GLY A 113 -18.52 -7.38 6.80
CA GLY A 113 -18.60 -6.44 7.92
C GLY A 113 -17.78 -6.87 9.14
N ALA A 114 -17.93 -6.12 10.23
CA ALA A 114 -17.22 -6.34 11.50
C ALA A 114 -18.22 -6.53 12.64
N GLY A 115 -18.93 -7.66 12.62
CA GLY A 115 -20.01 -7.99 13.55
C GLY A 115 -21.33 -7.27 13.22
N SER A 116 -22.37 -7.57 13.99
CA SER A 116 -23.75 -7.09 13.72
C SER A 116 -23.89 -5.56 13.71
N ARG A 117 -23.11 -4.86 14.53
CA ARG A 117 -23.15 -3.39 14.63
C ARG A 117 -22.41 -2.66 13.50
N ARG A 118 -21.66 -3.38 12.66
CA ARG A 118 -20.88 -2.79 11.56
C ARG A 118 -21.04 -3.67 10.31
N PRO A 119 -22.21 -3.64 9.65
CA PRO A 119 -22.44 -4.42 8.44
C PRO A 119 -21.45 -4.05 7.32
N PRO A 120 -21.27 -4.89 6.29
CA PRO A 120 -20.51 -4.50 5.11
C PRO A 120 -21.14 -3.29 4.41
N GLN A 121 -20.37 -2.64 3.54
CA GLN A 121 -20.94 -1.67 2.61
C GLN A 121 -21.63 -2.40 1.47
N ASP A 122 -22.59 -1.76 0.79
CA ASP A 122 -23.21 -2.31 -0.41
C ASP A 122 -22.12 -2.68 -1.44
N PRO A 123 -22.03 -3.95 -1.89
CA PRO A 123 -21.07 -4.37 -2.90
C PRO A 123 -21.15 -3.56 -4.21
N ALA A 124 -22.33 -3.10 -4.61
CA ALA A 124 -22.48 -2.27 -5.82
C ALA A 124 -21.81 -0.89 -5.64
N GLU A 125 -21.96 -0.29 -4.47
CA GLU A 125 -21.30 0.97 -4.13
C GLU A 125 -19.77 0.79 -4.07
N VAL A 126 -19.28 -0.27 -3.43
CA VAL A 126 -17.83 -0.58 -3.38
C VAL A 126 -17.26 -0.75 -4.79
N ARG A 127 -17.96 -1.46 -5.68
CA ARG A 127 -17.55 -1.62 -7.09
C ARG A 127 -17.49 -0.27 -7.82
N SER A 128 -18.48 0.60 -7.61
CA SER A 128 -18.55 1.92 -8.23
C SER A 128 -17.42 2.84 -7.74
N LEU A 129 -17.17 2.87 -6.44
CA LEU A 129 -16.08 3.62 -5.82
C LEU A 129 -14.73 3.12 -6.31
N LEU A 130 -14.52 1.81 -6.36
CA LEU A 130 -13.28 1.22 -6.84
C LEU A 130 -13.06 1.52 -8.33
N ALA A 131 -14.09 1.38 -9.17
CA ALA A 131 -14.01 1.76 -10.58
C ALA A 131 -13.67 3.25 -10.77
N THR A 132 -14.23 4.13 -9.93
CA THR A 132 -13.90 5.56 -9.91
C THR A 132 -12.44 5.77 -9.55
N ALA A 133 -11.95 5.10 -8.50
CA ALA A 133 -10.56 5.19 -8.08
C ALA A 133 -9.60 4.73 -9.18
N CYS A 134 -9.90 3.60 -9.82
CA CYS A 134 -9.06 3.02 -10.88
C CYS A 134 -8.99 3.92 -12.11
N ARG A 135 -10.13 4.48 -12.56
CA ARG A 135 -10.16 5.43 -13.68
C ARG A 135 -9.35 6.69 -13.37
N ALA A 136 -9.54 7.26 -12.18
CA ALA A 136 -8.80 8.44 -11.75
C ALA A 136 -7.29 8.17 -11.67
N ALA A 137 -6.88 7.03 -11.10
CA ALA A 137 -5.49 6.62 -11.01
C ALA A 137 -4.84 6.39 -12.39
N ARG A 138 -5.54 5.77 -13.35
CA ARG A 138 -5.08 5.63 -14.74
C ARG A 138 -4.78 7.00 -15.37
N ASN A 139 -5.61 8.00 -15.07
CA ASN A 139 -5.46 9.37 -15.57
C ASN A 139 -4.46 10.23 -14.77
N GLY A 140 -3.84 9.67 -13.71
CA GLY A 140 -2.95 10.43 -12.82
C GLY A 140 -3.66 11.35 -11.83
N ASP A 141 -4.99 11.30 -11.74
CA ASP A 141 -5.78 12.05 -10.75
C ASP A 141 -5.77 11.33 -9.40
N LEU A 142 -4.68 11.53 -8.65
CA LEU A 142 -4.51 10.95 -7.31
C LEU A 142 -5.53 11.49 -6.30
N ALA A 143 -6.09 12.70 -6.52
CA ALA A 143 -7.03 13.32 -5.61
C ALA A 143 -8.37 12.58 -5.61
N THR A 144 -8.96 12.43 -6.79
CA THR A 144 -10.20 11.69 -7.00
C THR A 144 -10.02 10.22 -6.64
N ALA A 145 -8.87 9.63 -6.98
CA ALA A 145 -8.57 8.24 -6.61
C ALA A 145 -8.59 8.03 -5.09
N THR A 146 -7.93 8.92 -4.35
CA THR A 146 -7.86 8.84 -2.88
C THR A 146 -9.21 9.09 -2.24
N LEU A 147 -9.97 10.09 -2.70
CA LEU A 147 -11.32 10.37 -2.20
C LEU A 147 -12.27 9.19 -2.40
N ALA A 148 -12.20 8.53 -3.55
CA ALA A 148 -13.00 7.34 -3.82
C ALA A 148 -12.62 6.17 -2.89
N CYS A 149 -11.33 5.92 -2.68
CA CYS A 149 -10.85 4.90 -1.73
C CYS A 149 -11.27 5.19 -0.28
N LEU A 150 -11.20 6.45 0.17
CA LEU A 150 -11.61 6.87 1.52
C LEU A 150 -13.11 6.65 1.80
N ARG A 151 -13.94 6.55 0.77
CA ARG A 151 -15.37 6.27 0.89
C ARG A 151 -15.70 4.79 1.00
N ILE A 152 -14.72 3.91 0.76
CA ILE A 152 -14.89 2.48 0.95
C ILE A 152 -14.83 2.18 2.46
N LYS A 153 -15.89 1.60 3.01
CA LYS A 153 -15.99 1.28 4.43
C LYS A 153 -14.84 0.37 4.84
N PHE A 154 -14.32 0.56 6.06
CA PHE A 154 -13.14 -0.14 6.59
C PHE A 154 -11.79 0.21 5.92
N VAL A 155 -11.79 0.99 4.84
CA VAL A 155 -10.57 1.58 4.26
C VAL A 155 -10.32 2.94 4.94
N GLY A 156 -9.46 2.92 5.96
CA GLY A 156 -9.00 4.15 6.61
C GLY A 156 -7.98 4.92 5.75
N PRO A 157 -7.56 6.13 6.18
CA PRO A 157 -6.65 6.98 5.41
C PRO A 157 -5.36 6.29 4.97
N ALA A 158 -4.71 5.56 5.87
CA ALA A 158 -3.49 4.81 5.56
C ALA A 158 -3.69 3.68 4.54
N PHE A 159 -4.88 3.09 4.45
CA PHE A 159 -5.17 2.05 3.45
C PHE A 159 -5.64 2.64 2.12
N ALA A 160 -6.31 3.80 2.15
CA ALA A 160 -6.65 4.53 0.93
C ALA A 160 -5.38 4.90 0.15
N THR A 161 -4.34 5.39 0.83
CA THR A 161 -3.05 5.72 0.19
C THR A 161 -2.31 4.47 -0.28
N LYS A 162 -2.38 3.36 0.44
CA LYS A 162 -1.86 2.05 -0.03
C LYS A 162 -2.53 1.56 -1.31
N LEU A 163 -3.85 1.70 -1.43
CA LEU A 163 -4.58 1.35 -2.65
C LEU A 163 -4.18 2.21 -3.83
N VAL A 164 -4.08 3.53 -3.63
CA VAL A 164 -3.66 4.46 -4.70
C VAL A 164 -2.21 4.21 -5.10
N MET A 165 -1.31 3.98 -4.15
CA MET A 165 0.07 3.56 -4.42
C MET A 165 0.11 2.25 -5.20
N ALA A 166 -0.69 1.25 -4.83
CA ALA A 166 -0.75 -0.03 -5.54
C ALA A 166 -1.26 0.11 -6.99
N MET A 167 -2.09 1.13 -7.28
CA MET A 167 -2.51 1.46 -8.65
C MET A 167 -1.41 2.20 -9.44
N ARG A 168 -0.65 3.08 -8.80
CA ARG A 168 0.32 3.99 -9.44
C ARG A 168 1.60 4.12 -8.62
N PRO A 169 2.41 3.06 -8.49
CA PRO A 169 3.61 3.09 -7.65
C PRO A 169 4.68 4.07 -8.16
N ASP A 170 4.60 4.44 -9.45
CA ASP A 170 5.45 5.42 -10.11
C ASP A 170 5.29 6.84 -9.54
N ILE A 171 4.05 7.27 -9.25
CA ILE A 171 3.73 8.65 -8.82
C ILE A 171 3.06 8.75 -7.45
N ALA A 172 2.60 7.65 -6.88
CA ALA A 172 1.94 7.62 -5.57
C ALA A 172 2.80 6.94 -4.51
N ALA A 173 2.65 7.40 -3.28
CA ALA A 173 3.36 6.92 -2.10
C ALA A 173 2.38 6.49 -1.01
N VAL A 174 2.84 5.84 0.05
CA VAL A 174 2.01 5.56 1.22
C VAL A 174 2.15 6.71 2.23
N LEU A 175 1.03 7.19 2.75
CA LEU A 175 1.00 8.06 3.92
C LEU A 175 0.23 7.33 5.03
N ASP A 176 0.96 6.75 5.96
CA ASP A 176 0.41 6.10 7.15
C ASP A 176 0.85 6.81 8.44
N SER A 177 0.46 6.25 9.59
CA SER A 177 0.78 6.86 10.89
C SER A 177 2.29 6.96 11.16
N VAL A 178 3.09 6.04 10.61
CA VAL A 178 4.54 6.03 10.85
C VAL A 178 5.20 7.12 10.02
N ILE A 179 4.84 7.23 8.74
CA ILE A 179 5.28 8.35 7.89
C ILE A 179 4.83 9.68 8.51
N ASN A 180 3.54 9.79 8.87
CA ASN A 180 2.99 11.02 9.41
C ASN A 180 3.64 11.47 10.71
N GLU A 181 4.04 10.55 11.59
CA GLU A 181 4.78 10.89 12.80
C GLU A 181 6.18 11.42 12.48
N ARG A 182 6.86 10.86 11.48
CA ARG A 182 8.19 11.33 11.06
C ARG A 182 8.18 12.72 10.41
N LEU A 183 7.06 13.09 9.79
CA LEU A 183 6.88 14.45 9.30
C LEU A 183 6.78 15.45 10.46
N ARG A 184 6.40 15.02 11.67
CA ARG A 184 6.24 15.91 12.81
C ARG A 184 7.57 16.49 13.26
N GLY A 185 7.73 17.80 13.12
CA GLY A 185 8.96 18.49 13.54
C GLY A 185 10.20 18.13 12.71
N HIS A 186 10.00 17.61 11.49
CA HIS A 186 11.10 17.31 10.57
C HIS A 186 11.93 18.58 10.28
N ALA A 187 13.27 18.45 10.16
CA ALA A 187 14.16 19.59 9.95
C ALA A 187 13.89 20.34 8.62
N ASP A 188 13.50 19.59 7.58
CA ASP A 188 12.98 20.15 6.34
C ASP A 188 11.55 20.70 6.57
N ARG A 189 11.39 22.02 6.36
CA ARG A 189 10.11 22.73 6.53
C ARG A 189 9.02 22.25 5.58
N GLU A 190 9.37 21.84 4.36
CA GLU A 190 8.42 21.33 3.38
C GLU A 190 7.80 20.02 3.88
N LEU A 191 8.64 19.10 4.36
CA LEU A 191 8.19 17.84 4.97
C LEU A 191 7.40 18.08 6.26
N ALA A 192 7.86 18.99 7.13
CA ALA A 192 7.15 19.32 8.36
C ALA A 192 5.72 19.84 8.12
N ALA A 193 5.53 20.63 7.06
CA ALA A 193 4.22 21.14 6.67
C ALA A 193 3.26 20.06 6.15
N MET A 194 3.74 18.84 5.85
CA MET A 194 2.92 17.70 5.45
C MET A 194 2.44 16.84 6.63
N HIS A 195 2.77 17.20 7.87
CA HIS A 195 2.19 16.56 9.06
C HIS A 195 0.73 16.97 9.27
N GLY A 196 -0.11 16.05 9.75
CA GLY A 196 -1.41 16.42 10.31
C GLY A 196 -2.27 15.23 10.77
N PRO A 197 -3.57 15.44 11.03
CA PRO A 197 -4.44 14.40 11.55
C PRO A 197 -4.57 13.19 10.59
N MET A 198 -4.47 11.98 11.14
CA MET A 198 -4.66 10.69 10.44
C MET A 198 -5.92 9.93 10.90
N ALA A 199 -6.63 10.47 11.89
CA ALA A 199 -7.82 9.85 12.48
C ALA A 199 -9.07 9.99 11.58
N SER A 200 -10.22 9.52 12.06
CA SER A 200 -11.46 9.41 11.28
C SER A 200 -11.84 10.72 10.57
N LEU A 201 -11.78 10.70 9.24
CA LEU A 201 -12.08 11.84 8.37
C LEU A 201 -13.60 11.93 8.13
N ASN A 202 -14.35 12.20 9.20
CA ASN A 202 -15.81 12.12 9.20
C ASN A 202 -16.48 13.25 8.40
N SER A 203 -15.81 14.40 8.22
CA SER A 203 -16.32 15.52 7.43
C SER A 203 -15.69 15.56 6.03
N ALA A 204 -16.37 16.20 5.07
CA ALA A 204 -15.81 16.45 3.74
C ALA A 204 -14.53 17.30 3.82
N ILE A 205 -14.57 18.39 4.59
CA ILE A 205 -13.44 19.29 4.82
C ILE A 205 -12.20 18.53 5.34
N ALA A 206 -12.38 17.62 6.33
CA ALA A 206 -11.26 16.83 6.85
C ALA A 206 -10.66 15.90 5.79
N ARG A 207 -11.49 15.31 4.91
CA ARG A 207 -11.03 14.49 3.78
C ARG A 207 -10.26 15.32 2.77
N ASP A 208 -10.75 16.50 2.43
CA ASP A 208 -10.09 17.38 1.47
C ASP A 208 -8.73 17.85 1.97
N HIS A 209 -8.62 18.24 3.24
CA HIS A 209 -7.33 18.57 3.85
C HIS A 209 -6.36 17.39 3.87
N PHE A 210 -6.84 16.18 4.18
CA PHE A 210 -6.02 14.97 4.11
C PHE A 210 -5.52 14.72 2.69
N VAL A 211 -6.38 14.82 1.68
CA VAL A 211 -6.01 14.60 0.28
C VAL A 211 -5.02 15.65 -0.20
N ALA A 212 -5.23 16.93 0.09
CA ALA A 212 -4.28 17.98 -0.26
C ALA A 212 -2.87 17.72 0.33
N ARG A 213 -2.81 17.22 1.57
CA ARG A 213 -1.55 16.84 2.22
C ARG A 213 -0.91 15.60 1.58
N TYR A 214 -1.73 14.61 1.26
CA TYR A 214 -1.29 13.40 0.57
C TYR A 214 -0.70 13.70 -0.81
N LEU A 215 -1.30 14.63 -1.57
CA LEU A 215 -0.77 15.04 -2.88
C LEU A 215 0.61 15.69 -2.76
N LYS A 216 0.81 16.57 -1.77
CA LYS A 216 2.13 17.16 -1.48
C LYS A 216 3.17 16.08 -1.17
N TRP A 217 2.79 15.06 -0.40
CA TRP A 217 3.66 13.93 -0.08
C TRP A 217 4.05 13.13 -1.33
N CYS A 218 3.09 12.83 -2.21
CA CYS A 218 3.35 12.15 -3.47
C CYS A 218 4.26 12.96 -4.40
N ASP A 219 3.99 14.26 -4.54
CA ASP A 219 4.81 15.18 -5.33
C ASP A 219 6.26 15.22 -4.82
N TRP A 220 6.44 15.35 -3.51
CA TRP A 220 7.78 15.34 -2.91
C TRP A 220 8.52 14.04 -3.23
N CYS A 221 7.87 12.88 -3.03
CA CYS A 221 8.47 11.58 -3.34
C CYS A 221 8.83 11.44 -4.82
N MET A 222 7.95 11.88 -5.71
CA MET A 222 8.17 11.86 -7.15
C MET A 222 9.36 12.73 -7.55
N ARG A 223 9.50 13.95 -7.01
CA ARG A 223 10.66 14.81 -7.27
C ARG A 223 11.97 14.20 -6.80
N GLN A 224 12.00 13.55 -5.63
CA GLN A 224 13.20 12.85 -5.17
C GLN A 224 13.55 11.68 -6.10
N ALA A 225 12.55 10.90 -6.55
CA ALA A 225 12.76 9.79 -7.48
C ALA A 225 13.31 10.29 -8.83
N GLN A 226 12.73 11.36 -9.38
CA GLN A 226 13.19 12.01 -10.60
C GLN A 226 14.64 12.52 -10.47
N ALA A 227 14.97 13.17 -9.35
CA ALA A 227 16.33 13.65 -9.08
C ALA A 227 17.35 12.49 -9.01
N ALA A 228 17.00 11.38 -8.36
CA ALA A 228 17.87 10.20 -8.32
C ALA A 228 18.05 9.56 -9.71
N ASN A 229 16.97 9.41 -10.47
CA ASN A 229 17.01 8.86 -11.82
C ASN A 229 17.79 9.75 -12.80
N ALA A 230 17.74 11.09 -12.64
CA ALA A 230 18.53 12.02 -13.44
C ALA A 230 20.05 11.85 -13.21
N LEU A 231 20.44 11.35 -12.04
CA LEU A 231 21.81 10.96 -11.72
C LEU A 231 22.13 9.51 -12.09
N GLN A 232 21.24 8.84 -12.83
CA GLN A 232 21.31 7.41 -13.18
C GLN A 232 21.45 6.48 -11.97
N ALA A 233 21.01 6.93 -10.78
CA ALA A 233 21.05 6.11 -9.59
C ALA A 233 19.97 5.03 -9.65
N THR A 234 20.33 3.83 -9.22
CA THR A 234 19.43 2.69 -9.09
C THR A 234 19.44 2.15 -7.67
N TRP A 235 18.49 1.28 -7.34
CA TRP A 235 18.47 0.54 -6.10
C TRP A 235 18.23 -0.96 -6.37
N PRO A 236 18.85 -1.85 -5.58
CA PRO A 236 18.64 -3.29 -5.69
C PRO A 236 17.36 -3.69 -4.94
N ASP A 237 16.49 -4.46 -5.58
CA ASP A 237 15.37 -5.15 -4.93
C ASP A 237 15.87 -6.38 -4.16
N TRP A 238 14.98 -7.02 -3.41
CA TRP A 238 15.36 -8.15 -2.56
C TRP A 238 15.92 -9.33 -3.34
N ASP A 239 15.47 -9.53 -4.58
CA ASP A 239 15.97 -10.54 -5.53
C ASP A 239 17.28 -10.15 -6.23
N GLY A 240 17.85 -8.98 -5.91
CA GLY A 240 19.07 -8.46 -6.49
C GLY A 240 18.89 -7.69 -7.81
N SER A 241 17.67 -7.62 -8.36
CA SER A 241 17.39 -6.85 -9.57
C SER A 241 17.56 -5.35 -9.30
N GLU A 242 18.24 -4.63 -10.19
CA GLU A 242 18.39 -3.17 -10.09
C GLU A 242 17.20 -2.46 -10.75
N HIS A 243 16.66 -1.45 -10.07
CA HIS A 243 15.51 -0.69 -10.55
C HIS A 243 15.74 0.83 -10.51
N PRO A 244 15.08 1.58 -11.42
CA PRO A 244 14.96 3.03 -11.26
C PRO A 244 14.09 3.36 -10.05
N TRP A 245 14.23 4.58 -9.55
CA TRP A 245 13.44 5.09 -8.44
C TRP A 245 12.03 5.45 -8.89
N ARG A 246 11.04 5.01 -8.10
CA ARG A 246 9.64 5.43 -8.18
C ARG A 246 9.26 6.19 -6.91
N ALA A 247 8.11 6.89 -6.91
CA ALA A 247 7.61 7.57 -5.72
C ALA A 247 7.48 6.62 -4.51
N VAL A 248 6.98 5.39 -4.72
CA VAL A 248 6.89 4.38 -3.64
C VAL A 248 8.26 3.99 -3.09
N ASP A 249 9.30 3.94 -3.90
CA ASP A 249 10.62 3.49 -3.45
C ASP A 249 11.30 4.55 -2.57
N VAL A 250 11.05 5.83 -2.86
CA VAL A 250 11.43 6.96 -1.98
C VAL A 250 10.67 6.90 -0.67
N GLU A 251 9.36 6.64 -0.69
CA GLU A 251 8.58 6.46 0.54
C GLU A 251 9.13 5.32 1.39
N ARG A 252 9.46 4.18 0.79
CA ARG A 252 10.02 3.01 1.50
C ARG A 252 11.37 3.34 2.14
N ALA A 253 12.22 4.12 1.47
CA ALA A 253 13.46 4.62 2.04
C ALA A 253 13.21 5.57 3.23
N PHE A 254 12.29 6.54 3.07
CA PHE A 254 11.89 7.43 4.16
C PHE A 254 11.27 6.66 5.34
N PHE A 255 10.52 5.60 5.05
CA PHE A 255 9.96 4.74 6.06
C PHE A 255 11.06 4.04 6.88
N ALA A 256 12.13 3.59 6.24
CA ALA A 256 13.19 2.85 6.93
C ALA A 256 13.95 3.69 7.98
N MET A 257 13.99 5.02 7.84
CA MET A 257 14.74 5.92 8.74
C MET A 257 14.42 5.76 10.24
N GLY A 258 13.22 5.29 10.59
CA GLY A 258 12.84 5.11 11.99
C GLY A 258 12.73 3.65 12.43
N ARG A 259 13.34 2.70 11.71
CA ARG A 259 13.54 1.33 12.21
C ARG A 259 14.98 1.19 12.66
N ALA A 260 15.19 0.64 13.86
CA ALA A 260 16.52 0.20 14.25
C ALA A 260 17.00 -0.86 13.25
N ALA A 261 18.25 -0.75 12.82
CA ALA A 261 18.90 -1.72 11.95
C ALA A 261 19.01 -3.10 12.61
#